data_AF-A0A7C8BWY3-F1
#
_entry.id   AF-A0A7C8BWY3-F1
#
_cell.length_a   1.000
_cell.length_b   1.000
_cell.length_c   1.000
_cell.angle_alpha   90.00
_cell.angle_beta   90.00
_cell.angle_gamma   90.00
#
_symmetry.space_group_name_H-M   'P 1'
#
loop_
_entity.id
_entity.type
_entity.pdbx_description
1 polymer ?
#
loop_
_entity_poly.entity_id
_entity_poly.type
_entity_poly.pdbx_seq_one_letter_code
_entity_poly.pdbx_strand_id
1 'polypeptide(L)' 'MTSPHDFTRLEIGTPLWMDVPHLRYRERVLVQRLTATQVIVHRGGIVYRFRRGDGTQVGGKRRLRVIQDAEAEAR' A
#
# COMPACT_ATOMS: atom_id res chain seq x y z
N MET A 1 -4.09 13.05 4.34
CA MET A 1 -2.71 12.99 3.80
C MET A 1 -2.82 12.80 2.31
N THR A 2 -2.54 13.83 1.52
CA THR A 2 -2.32 13.71 0.08
C THR A 2 -0.88 13.26 -0.13
N SER A 3 -0.68 12.08 -0.71
CA SER A 3 0.66 11.66 -1.14
C SER A 3 0.87 12.28 -2.52
N PRO A 4 1.90 13.11 -2.75
CA PRO A 4 2.10 13.82 -4.03
C PRO A 4 2.57 12.90 -5.17
N HIS A 5 2.36 11.59 -5.06
CA HIS A 5 2.83 10.61 -6.02
C HIS A 5 1.77 10.32 -7.08
N ASP A 6 2.07 10.66 -8.33
CA ASP A 6 1.38 10.11 -9.49
C ASP A 6 1.78 8.63 -9.67
N PHE A 7 0.86 7.72 -9.31
CA PHE A 7 1.06 6.27 -9.40
C PHE A 7 0.77 5.72 -10.81
N THR A 8 0.48 6.56 -11.81
CA THR A 8 0.31 6.09 -13.20
C THR A 8 1.63 5.62 -13.81
N ARG A 9 2.76 6.20 -13.37
CA ARG A 9 4.11 5.94 -13.88
C ARG A 9 4.84 4.77 -13.21
N LEU A 10 4.29 4.24 -12.13
CA LEU A 10 4.90 3.14 -11.39
C LEU A 10 4.42 1.80 -11.96
N GLU A 11 5.36 0.91 -12.23
CA GLU A 11 5.03 -0.47 -12.55
C GLU A 11 4.53 -1.20 -11.29
N ILE A 12 3.70 -2.22 -11.50
CA ILE A 12 3.19 -3.03 -10.40
C ILE A 12 4.37 -3.78 -9.77
N GLY A 13 4.48 -3.72 -8.44
CA GLY A 13 5.60 -4.32 -7.73
C GLY A 13 6.82 -3.41 -7.60
N THR A 14 6.81 -2.20 -8.20
CA THR A 14 7.85 -1.21 -7.96
C THR A 14 7.84 -0.81 -6.48
N PRO A 15 8.99 -0.94 -5.79
CA PRO A 15 9.14 -0.44 -4.43
C PRO A 15 9.16 1.09 -4.45
N LEU A 16 8.35 1.72 -3.59
CA LEU A 16 8.31 3.17 -3.45
C LEU A 16 8.77 3.58 -2.04
N TRP A 17 9.46 4.71 -1.94
CA TRP A 17 9.82 5.30 -0.65
C TRP A 17 8.76 6.31 -0.24
N MET A 18 7.95 5.97 0.77
CA MET A 18 6.96 6.88 1.33
C MET A 18 7.49 7.56 2.59
N ASP A 19 7.24 8.85 2.69
CA ASP A 19 7.51 9.60 3.92
C ASP A 19 6.43 9.29 4.96
N VAL A 20 6.86 9.06 6.20
CA VAL A 20 5.98 8.85 7.35
C VAL A 20 6.08 10.06 8.28
N PRO A 21 5.17 11.05 8.16
CA PRO A 21 5.33 12.34 8.83
C PRO A 21 5.42 12.23 10.35
N HIS A 22 4.68 11.29 10.94
CA HIS A 22 4.66 11.09 12.39
C HIS A 22 5.92 10.44 12.95
N LEU A 23 6.73 9.79 12.11
CA LEU A 23 7.91 9.04 12.54
C LEU A 23 9.22 9.59 11.96
N ARG A 24 9.18 10.67 11.17
CA ARG A 24 10.34 11.36 10.57
C ARG A 24 11.32 10.41 9.84
N TYR A 25 10.83 9.31 9.28
CA TYR A 25 11.61 8.41 8.43
C TYR A 25 10.86 8.05 7.14
N ARG A 26 11.59 7.45 6.19
CA ARG A 26 11.05 6.95 4.93
C ARG A 26 10.94 5.44 4.97
N GLU A 27 9.78 4.90 4.60
CA GLU A 27 9.53 3.47 4.55
C GLU A 27 9.48 3.01 3.10
N ARG A 28 10.14 1.88 2.81
CA ARG A 28 10.01 1.21 1.52
C ARG A 28 8.72 0.41 1.53
N VAL A 29 7.81 0.76 0.64
CA VAL A 29 6.47 0.16 0.52
C VAL A 29 6.28 -0.51 -0.83
N LEU A 30 5.42 -1.51 -0.86
CA LEU A 30 5.04 -2.18 -2.10
C LEU A 30 3.77 -1.56 -2.66
N VAL A 31 3.82 -1.15 -3.93
CA VAL A 31 2.66 -0.66 -4.67
C VAL A 31 2.11 -1.78 -5.54
N GLN A 32 0.82 -2.07 -5.41
CA GLN A 32 0.11 -3.02 -6.27
C GLN A 32 -1.10 -2.35 -6.92
N ARG A 33 -1.43 -2.77 -8.13
CA ARG A 33 -2.64 -2.31 -8.81
C ARG A 33 -3.87 -2.98 -8.20
N LEU A 34 -4.88 -2.19 -7.91
CA LEU A 34 -6.20 -2.70 -7.51
C LEU A 34 -7.19 -2.64 -8.67
N THR A 35 -7.24 -1.51 -9.37
CA THR A 35 -8.08 -1.30 -10.56
C THR A 35 -7.33 -0.47 -11.61
N ALA A 36 -7.99 -0.09 -12.72
CA ALA A 36 -7.39 0.85 -13.68
C ALA A 36 -7.03 2.21 -13.05
N THR A 37 -7.83 2.67 -12.08
CA THR A 37 -7.73 4.01 -11.47
C THR A 37 -7.24 3.99 -10.04
N GLN A 38 -7.06 2.82 -9.42
CA GLN A 38 -6.69 2.69 -8.01
C GLN A 38 -5.50 1.75 -7.81
N VAL A 39 -4.66 2.09 -6.84
CA VAL A 39 -3.56 1.25 -6.33
C VAL A 39 -3.75 1.02 -4.83
N ILE A 40 -3.12 -0.04 -4.35
CA ILE A 40 -2.94 -0.29 -2.94
C ILE A 40 -1.46 -0.21 -2.59
N VAL A 41 -1.19 0.32 -1.40
CA VAL A 41 0.14 0.40 -0.81
C VAL A 41 0.15 -0.42 0.46
N HIS A 42 1.07 -1.38 0.52
CA HIS A 42 1.30 -2.22 1.70
C HIS A 42 2.37 -1.58 2.57
N ARG A 43 2.02 -1.26 3.82
CA ARG A 43 2.91 -0.61 4.78
C ARG A 43 2.62 -1.12 6.20
N GLY A 44 3.62 -1.67 6.87
CA GLY A 44 3.51 -2.14 8.27
C GLY A 44 2.30 -3.06 8.55
N GLY A 45 1.95 -3.95 7.63
CA GLY A 45 0.78 -4.83 7.74
C GLY A 45 -0.57 -4.11 7.56
N ILE A 46 -0.58 -2.88 7.04
CA ILE A 46 -1.76 -2.10 6.71
C ILE A 46 -1.77 -1.85 5.20
N VAL A 47 -2.94 -1.99 4.61
CA VAL A 47 -3.21 -1.65 3.21
C VAL A 47 -3.89 -0.29 3.16
N TYR A 48 -3.29 0.60 2.39
CA TYR A 48 -3.83 1.92 2.06
C TYR A 48 -4.22 1.94 0.59
N ARG A 49 -5.29 2.64 0.25
CA ARG A 49 -5.77 2.72 -1.13
C ARG A 49 -5.66 4.16 -1.64
N PHE A 50 -5.14 4.32 -2.84
CA PHE A 50 -4.91 5.61 -3.48
C PHE A 50 -5.47 5.61 -4.89
N ARG A 51 -5.93 6.78 -5.33
CA ARG A 51 -6.21 7.04 -6.75
C ARG A 51 -4.88 7.19 -7.48
N ARG A 52 -4.79 6.61 -8.68
CA ARG A 52 -3.54 6.55 -9.43
C ARG A 52 -3.07 7.90 -9.94
N GLY A 53 -3.96 8.70 -10.51
CA GLY A 53 -3.59 9.92 -11.23
C GLY A 53 -3.06 11.05 -10.35
N ASP A 54 -3.55 11.17 -9.12
CA ASP A 54 -3.27 12.29 -8.22
C ASP A 54 -2.66 11.87 -6.87
N GLY A 55 -2.56 10.57 -6.61
CA GLY A 55 -2.09 10.03 -5.34
C GLY A 55 -2.97 10.34 -4.14
N THR A 56 -4.22 10.77 -4.36
CA THR A 56 -5.17 11.03 -3.28
C THR A 56 -5.56 9.71 -2.63
N GLN A 57 -5.48 9.63 -1.30
CA GLN A 57 -5.97 8.47 -0.58
C GLN A 57 -7.49 8.35 -0.76
N VAL A 58 -7.95 7.21 -1.26
CA VAL A 58 -9.37 6.93 -1.49
C VAL A 58 -9.81 5.73 -0.65
N GLY A 59 -10.80 5.94 0.22
CA GLY A 59 -11.27 4.92 1.16
C GLY A 59 -10.42 4.79 2.43
N GLY A 60 -10.73 3.77 3.23
CA GLY A 60 -10.12 3.53 4.54
C GLY A 60 -8.81 2.74 4.49
N LYS A 61 -8.12 2.71 5.63
CA LYS A 61 -6.96 1.83 5.87
C LYS A 61 -7.45 0.49 6.42
N ARG A 62 -6.95 -0.64 5.89
CA ARG A 62 -7.33 -1.99 6.37
C ARG A 62 -6.10 -2.73 6.86
N ARG A 63 -6.14 -3.24 8.09
CA ARG A 63 -5.09 -4.12 8.61
C ARG A 63 -5.17 -5.48 7.92
N LEU A 64 -4.06 -5.97 7.38
CA LEU A 64 -3.93 -7.35 6.94
C LEU A 64 -4.07 -8.22 8.18
N ARG A 65 -5.12 -9.05 8.22
CA ARG A 65 -5.14 -10.16 9.16
C ARG A 65 -4.16 -11.18 8.60
N VAL A 66 -3.05 -11.39 9.31
CA VAL A 66 -2.22 -12.57 9.07
C VAL A 66 -3.10 -13.76 9.41
N ILE A 67 -3.48 -14.55 8.42
CA ILE A 67 -4.06 -15.87 8.67
C ILE A 67 -2.87 -16.69 9.19
N GLN A 68 -2.82 -16.94 10.49
CA GLN A 68 -1.78 -17.75 11.12
C GLN A 68 -1.99 -19.26 10.92
N ASP A 69 -3.00 -19.67 10.14
CA ASP A 69 -3.44 -21.06 10.05
C ASP A 69 -3.24 -21.65 8.64
N ALA A 70 -2.00 -21.65 8.13
CA ALA A 70 -1.66 -22.43 6.94
C ALA A 70 -0.87 -23.72 7.27
N GLU A 71 -0.48 -23.94 8.54
CA GLU A 71 0.31 -25.11 8.95
C GLU A 71 -0.45 -26.11 9.84
N ALA A 72 -1.74 -25.89 10.12
CA ALA A 72 -2.53 -26.77 11.00
C ALA A 72 -3.27 -27.91 10.27
N GLU A 73 -3.30 -27.93 8.92
CA GLU A 73 -4.06 -28.91 8.13
C GLU A 73 -3.20 -30.05 7.52
N ALA A 74 -1.94 -30.15 7.93
CA ALA A 74 -0.99 -31.16 7.42
C ALA A 74 -0.44 -32.11 8.52
N ARG A 75 -1.21 -32.39 9.58
CA ARG A 75 -0.87 -33.41 10.59
C ARG A 75 -1.95 -34.47 10.71
#